data_AF-A0A4Y3KVP1-F1
#
_entry.id   AF-A0A4Y3KVP1-F1
#
_cell.length_a   1.000
_cell.length_b   1.000
_cell.length_c   1.000
_cell.angle_alpha   90.00
_cell.angle_beta   90.00
_cell.angle_gamma   90.00
#
_symmetry.space_group_name_H-M   'P 1'
#
loop_
_entity.id
_entity.type
_entity.pdbx_description
1 polymer ?
#
loop_
_entity_poly.entity_id
_entity_poly.type
_entity_poly.pdbx_seq_one_letter_code
_entity_poly.pdbx_strand_id
1 'polypeptide(L)'
;MQLPYTYRVTQYDPRDWDAAGRYSGDAAWTSDEGPVEAAHVEAVAWFLDELGVTHLEVRDPMSEGLDPDETPLPADHPLARLFGPRLEGYHDGALVDVAGAQVLVRVMLRRAGAWCRLEAAGAFVHVWYESVYLGAGSPCPRSLTRALAAGLDCEEVAQSPNDPAPTDVSPWEDRRAVDPAFWAEVDALLEAYGAVMVEEWGPWPRWHRLTAEQPRVTLRPRAHVFVWPDLPDGVGAVLASPPAPERVESLVWVAADGRARQRWVEGDAPPDLRTLLAGATRAAWRGRTNDPPLLEAWLPDADGVIRTRLDS
;
A
#
# COMPACT_ATOMS: atom_id res chain seq x y z
N MET A 1 -0.90 5.83 14.27
CA MET A 1 -0.38 6.83 15.24
C MET A 1 -1.34 6.88 16.43
N GLN A 2 -0.90 6.76 17.69
CA GLN A 2 -1.84 6.81 18.82
C GLN A 2 -2.22 8.26 19.19
N LEU A 3 -3.51 8.55 19.18
CA LEU A 3 -4.09 9.85 19.56
C LEU A 3 -5.01 9.69 20.78
N PRO A 4 -5.22 10.75 21.59
CA PRO A 4 -6.00 10.67 22.82
C PRO A 4 -7.47 10.34 22.59
N TYR A 5 -8.01 10.63 21.41
CA TYR A 5 -9.39 10.32 21.03
C TYR A 5 -9.39 9.52 19.74
N THR A 6 -10.13 8.41 19.73
CA THR A 6 -10.42 7.65 18.51
C THR A 6 -11.92 7.40 18.43
N TYR A 7 -12.51 7.72 17.29
CA TYR A 7 -13.93 7.52 17.04
C TYR A 7 -14.13 6.48 15.93
N ARG A 8 -14.95 5.48 16.19
CA ARG A 8 -15.50 4.61 15.14
C ARG A 8 -16.77 5.25 14.62
N VAL A 9 -16.74 5.71 13.38
CA VAL A 9 -17.90 6.22 12.64
C VAL A 9 -18.42 5.11 11.75
N THR A 10 -19.68 4.73 11.93
CA THR A 10 -20.24 3.54 11.29
C THR A 10 -21.72 3.68 10.98
N GLN A 11 -22.21 2.89 10.02
CA GLN A 11 -23.64 2.75 9.73
C GLN A 11 -24.36 1.76 10.65
N TYR A 12 -23.61 0.96 11.42
CA TYR A 12 -24.19 -0.08 12.27
C TYR A 12 -24.72 0.51 13.58
N ASP A 13 -26.01 0.34 13.83
CA ASP A 13 -26.59 0.68 15.13
C ASP A 13 -26.07 -0.27 16.21
N PRO A 14 -25.45 0.21 17.30
CA PRO A 14 -24.93 -0.62 18.37
C PRO A 14 -26.01 -1.48 19.04
N ARG A 15 -27.30 -1.10 18.95
CA ARG A 15 -28.43 -1.85 19.52
C ARG A 15 -28.78 -3.11 18.74
N ASP A 16 -28.31 -3.22 17.50
CA ASP A 16 -28.56 -4.36 16.62
C ASP A 16 -27.49 -5.45 16.74
N TRP A 17 -26.48 -5.25 17.61
CA TRP A 17 -25.50 -6.27 17.95
C TRP A 17 -25.97 -7.10 19.14
N ASP A 18 -25.92 -8.43 19.02
CA ASP A 18 -26.21 -9.33 20.13
C ASP A 18 -24.98 -9.57 21.03
N ALA A 19 -25.17 -10.27 22.15
CA ALA A 19 -24.10 -10.59 23.09
C ALA A 19 -23.01 -11.53 22.52
N ALA A 20 -23.27 -12.18 21.37
CA ALA A 20 -22.31 -13.01 20.66
C ALA A 20 -21.54 -12.23 19.57
N GLY A 21 -21.80 -10.93 19.43
CA GLY A 21 -21.17 -10.08 18.42
C GLY A 21 -21.74 -10.32 17.02
N ARG A 22 -22.96 -10.84 16.89
CA ARG A 22 -23.66 -10.94 15.60
C ARG A 22 -24.53 -9.71 15.40
N TYR A 23 -24.36 -9.06 14.25
CA TYR A 23 -25.24 -7.98 13.81
C TYR A 23 -26.53 -8.54 13.20
N SER A 24 -27.68 -8.01 13.60
CA SER A 24 -29.02 -8.38 13.09
C SER A 24 -29.80 -7.25 12.44
N GLY A 25 -29.19 -6.08 12.26
CA GLY A 25 -29.82 -4.93 11.62
C GLY A 25 -29.79 -4.99 10.09
N ASP A 26 -30.40 -3.99 9.46
CA ASP A 26 -30.60 -3.94 8.00
C ASP A 26 -29.41 -3.32 7.23
N ALA A 27 -28.38 -2.83 7.92
CA ALA A 27 -27.22 -2.22 7.29
C ALA A 27 -26.42 -3.25 6.47
N ALA A 28 -26.02 -2.86 5.27
CA ALA A 28 -25.26 -3.71 4.35
C ALA A 28 -23.81 -3.90 4.79
N TRP A 29 -23.15 -4.95 4.28
CA TRP A 29 -21.71 -5.23 4.46
C TRP A 29 -20.87 -4.64 3.31
N THR A 30 -21.44 -3.73 2.54
CA THR A 30 -20.79 -3.10 1.40
C THR A 30 -21.26 -1.65 1.33
N SER A 31 -20.43 -0.79 0.71
CA SER A 31 -20.84 0.58 0.43
C SER A 31 -22.15 0.59 -0.36
N ASP A 32 -23.07 1.47 0.04
CA ASP A 32 -24.32 1.71 -0.68
C ASP A 32 -24.11 2.58 -1.94
N GLU A 33 -22.89 3.10 -2.13
CA GLU A 33 -22.54 4.13 -3.12
C GLU A 33 -23.51 5.32 -3.12
N GLY A 34 -24.14 5.56 -1.96
CA GLY A 34 -25.32 6.39 -1.81
C GLY A 34 -25.19 7.32 -0.61
N PRO A 35 -26.31 7.61 0.07
CA PRO A 35 -26.31 8.54 1.20
C PRO A 35 -25.40 8.11 2.36
N VAL A 36 -25.27 6.81 2.64
CA VAL A 36 -24.48 6.33 3.77
C VAL A 36 -22.98 6.47 3.49
N GLU A 37 -22.52 6.09 2.31
CA GLU A 37 -21.15 6.36 1.87
C GLU A 37 -20.86 7.87 1.90
N ALA A 38 -21.77 8.68 1.34
CA ALA A 38 -21.60 10.13 1.32
C ALA A 38 -21.47 10.70 2.74
N ALA A 39 -22.24 10.20 3.71
CA ALA A 39 -22.15 10.61 5.10
C ALA A 39 -20.78 10.24 5.71
N HIS A 40 -20.25 9.04 5.45
CA HIS A 40 -18.91 8.66 5.94
C HIS A 40 -17.82 9.55 5.34
N VAL A 41 -17.90 9.84 4.04
CA VAL A 41 -16.95 10.70 3.33
C VAL A 41 -17.04 12.15 3.83
N GLU A 42 -18.22 12.67 4.12
CA GLU A 42 -18.40 14.01 4.70
C GLU A 42 -17.93 14.09 6.16
N ALA A 43 -18.11 13.03 6.94
CA ALA A 43 -17.62 12.97 8.31
C ALA A 43 -16.11 13.23 8.37
N VAL A 44 -15.33 12.67 7.44
CA VAL A 44 -13.89 12.97 7.32
C VAL A 44 -13.63 14.47 7.21
N ALA A 45 -14.34 15.17 6.32
CA ALA A 45 -14.14 16.60 6.12
C ALA A 45 -14.53 17.41 7.37
N TRP A 46 -15.62 17.04 8.06
CA TRP A 46 -16.03 17.73 9.29
C TRP A 46 -15.00 17.62 10.40
N PHE A 47 -14.46 16.41 10.63
CA PHE A 47 -13.45 16.18 11.65
C PHE A 47 -12.15 16.92 11.34
N LEU A 48 -11.70 16.89 10.07
CA LEU A 48 -10.49 17.62 9.66
C LEU A 48 -10.68 19.14 9.79
N ASP A 49 -11.85 19.67 9.43
CA ASP A 49 -12.20 21.09 9.62
C ASP A 49 -12.17 21.49 11.11
N GLU A 50 -12.79 20.70 11.99
CA GLU A 50 -12.82 20.99 13.43
C GLU A 50 -11.42 20.94 14.06
N LEU A 51 -10.53 20.08 13.55
CA LEU A 51 -9.13 19.98 13.97
C LEU A 51 -8.20 20.99 13.28
N GLY A 52 -8.69 21.74 12.28
CA GLY A 52 -7.87 22.66 11.49
C GLY A 52 -6.83 21.98 10.61
N VAL A 53 -7.04 20.70 10.27
CA VAL A 53 -6.16 19.91 9.42
C VAL A 53 -6.58 20.08 7.96
N THR A 54 -5.65 20.54 7.11
CA THR A 54 -5.93 20.81 5.69
C THR A 54 -5.35 19.77 4.74
N HIS A 55 -4.37 19.00 5.21
CA HIS A 55 -3.67 17.99 4.43
C HIS A 55 -3.41 16.76 5.29
N LEU A 56 -3.43 15.60 4.66
CA LEU A 56 -3.08 14.32 5.23
C LEU A 56 -1.96 13.68 4.39
N GLU A 57 -1.09 12.95 5.07
CA GLU A 57 -0.07 12.13 4.48
C GLU A 57 -0.63 10.71 4.25
N VAL A 58 -0.43 10.18 3.04
CA VAL A 58 -0.69 8.79 2.68
C VAL A 58 0.37 7.92 3.34
N ARG A 59 -0.06 6.98 4.18
CA ARG A 59 0.79 6.04 4.90
C ARG A 59 0.43 4.60 4.56
N ASP A 60 1.45 3.76 4.45
CA ASP A 60 1.31 2.33 4.15
C ASP A 60 0.37 2.03 2.96
N PRO A 61 0.56 2.69 1.81
CA PRO A 61 -0.31 2.49 0.67
C PRO A 61 -0.16 1.08 0.12
N MET A 62 -1.28 0.46 -0.22
CA MET A 62 -1.40 -0.84 -0.88
C MET A 62 -2.33 -0.71 -2.09
N SER A 63 -2.06 -1.49 -3.13
CA SER A 63 -2.99 -1.73 -4.23
C SER A 63 -3.59 -3.12 -4.17
N GLU A 64 -4.91 -3.21 -4.21
CA GLU A 64 -5.64 -4.48 -4.28
C GLU A 64 -6.02 -4.76 -5.74
N GLY A 65 -5.24 -5.59 -6.43
CA GLY A 65 -5.55 -6.01 -7.80
C GLY A 65 -5.35 -4.94 -8.88
N LEU A 66 -4.66 -3.83 -8.56
CA LEU A 66 -4.19 -2.86 -9.55
C LEU A 66 -2.71 -3.07 -9.83
N ASP A 67 -2.35 -3.19 -11.11
CA ASP A 67 -0.98 -3.06 -11.62
C ASP A 67 -0.97 -1.95 -12.67
N PRO A 68 -0.77 -0.69 -12.24
CA PRO A 68 -0.84 0.46 -13.13
C PRO A 68 0.36 0.56 -14.10
N ASP A 69 1.45 -0.19 -13.85
CA ASP A 69 2.60 -0.25 -14.73
C ASP A 69 2.33 -1.18 -15.94
N GLU A 70 1.54 -2.23 -15.75
CA GLU A 70 1.02 -3.07 -16.83
C GLU A 70 -0.18 -2.43 -17.54
N THR A 71 -1.19 -2.01 -16.77
CA THR A 71 -2.42 -1.42 -17.32
C THR A 71 -2.72 -0.07 -16.67
N PRO A 72 -2.36 1.06 -17.33
CA PRO A 72 -2.67 2.37 -16.81
C PRO A 72 -4.17 2.56 -16.59
N LEU A 73 -4.52 3.23 -15.50
CA LEU A 73 -5.90 3.54 -15.17
C LEU A 73 -6.50 4.55 -16.18
N PRO A 74 -7.81 4.44 -16.47
CA PRO A 74 -8.53 5.46 -17.24
C PRO A 74 -8.36 6.85 -16.61
N ALA A 75 -8.27 7.89 -17.44
CA ALA A 75 -8.04 9.26 -16.96
C ALA A 75 -9.18 9.82 -16.08
N ASP A 76 -10.38 9.25 -16.18
CA ASP A 76 -11.53 9.56 -15.35
C ASP A 76 -11.59 8.75 -14.04
N HIS A 77 -10.73 7.75 -13.87
CA HIS A 77 -10.63 7.00 -12.62
C HIS A 77 -10.21 7.93 -11.47
N PRO A 78 -10.85 7.88 -10.28
CA PRO A 78 -10.57 8.80 -9.18
C PRO A 78 -9.10 8.81 -8.75
N LEU A 79 -8.48 7.64 -8.62
CA LEU A 79 -7.06 7.53 -8.29
C LEU A 79 -6.15 8.08 -9.40
N ALA A 80 -6.54 7.94 -10.67
CA ALA A 80 -5.76 8.46 -11.78
C ALA A 80 -5.75 9.99 -11.82
N ARG A 81 -6.86 10.62 -11.41
CA ARG A 81 -6.94 12.08 -11.28
C ARG A 81 -6.09 12.60 -10.12
N LEU A 82 -6.00 11.83 -9.03
CA LEU A 82 -5.23 12.20 -7.84
C LEU A 82 -3.73 11.99 -8.02
N PHE A 83 -3.32 10.86 -8.60
CA PHE A 83 -1.93 10.40 -8.60
C PHE A 83 -1.34 10.14 -9.99
N GLY A 84 -2.10 10.42 -11.05
CA GLY A 84 -1.75 10.09 -12.43
C GLY A 84 -2.22 8.68 -12.85
N PRO A 85 -2.32 8.39 -14.16
CA PRO A 85 -2.87 7.13 -14.68
C PRO A 85 -2.04 5.91 -14.31
N ARG A 86 -0.76 6.10 -13.99
CA ARG A 86 0.13 5.05 -13.48
C ARG A 86 0.30 5.07 -11.96
N LEU A 87 -0.50 5.88 -11.28
CA LEU A 87 -0.43 6.09 -9.83
C LEU A 87 0.95 6.53 -9.33
N GLU A 88 1.69 7.28 -10.16
CA GLU A 88 3.06 7.73 -9.87
C GLU A 88 3.16 8.54 -8.56
N GLY A 89 2.07 9.24 -8.20
CA GLY A 89 1.95 10.02 -6.95
C GLY A 89 1.41 9.23 -5.75
N TYR A 90 1.06 7.95 -5.89
CA TYR A 90 0.54 7.13 -4.81
C TYR A 90 1.68 6.35 -4.16
N HIS A 91 2.28 6.94 -3.13
CA HIS A 91 3.41 6.38 -2.39
C HIS A 91 3.35 6.81 -0.92
N ASP A 92 4.09 6.14 -0.03
CA ASP A 92 4.20 6.56 1.37
C ASP A 92 4.78 7.97 1.42
N GLY A 93 4.19 8.84 2.24
CA GLY A 93 4.58 10.24 2.32
C GLY A 93 3.90 11.17 1.32
N ALA A 94 3.06 10.67 0.39
CA ALA A 94 2.31 11.53 -0.51
C ALA A 94 1.32 12.40 0.27
N LEU A 95 1.22 13.69 -0.06
CA LEU A 95 0.26 14.60 0.57
C LEU A 95 -1.01 14.73 -0.26
N VAL A 96 -2.16 14.64 0.40
CA VAL A 96 -3.47 14.93 -0.17
C VAL A 96 -4.18 16.00 0.65
N ASP A 97 -4.95 16.86 -0.01
CA ASP A 97 -5.85 17.78 0.67
C ASP A 97 -7.10 17.04 1.18
N VAL A 98 -8.01 17.75 1.85
CA VAL A 98 -9.26 17.17 2.37
C VAL A 98 -10.09 16.52 1.27
N ALA A 99 -10.17 17.12 0.08
CA ALA A 99 -10.92 16.56 -1.05
C ALA A 99 -10.28 15.26 -1.56
N GLY A 100 -8.95 15.19 -1.62
CA GLY A 100 -8.21 13.98 -1.95
C GLY A 100 -8.38 12.89 -0.91
N ALA A 101 -8.38 13.23 0.38
CA ALA A 101 -8.67 12.29 1.46
C ALA A 101 -10.10 11.72 1.33
N GLN A 102 -11.09 12.56 1.00
CA GLN A 102 -12.46 12.10 0.73
C GLN A 102 -12.53 11.12 -0.45
N VAL A 103 -11.76 11.37 -1.52
CA VAL A 103 -11.65 10.44 -2.67
C VAL A 103 -11.06 9.11 -2.23
N LEU A 104 -9.98 9.12 -1.45
CA LEU A 104 -9.34 7.89 -0.95
C LEU A 104 -10.26 7.09 -0.04
N VAL A 105 -10.94 7.74 0.91
CA VAL A 105 -11.91 7.06 1.79
C VAL A 105 -13.03 6.41 0.99
N ARG A 106 -13.56 7.08 -0.03
CA ARG A 106 -14.54 6.49 -0.93
C ARG A 106 -13.99 5.25 -1.65
N VAL A 107 -12.78 5.32 -2.19
CA VAL A 107 -12.13 4.18 -2.87
C VAL A 107 -11.96 3.01 -1.90
N MET A 108 -11.55 3.27 -0.67
CA MET A 108 -11.37 2.24 0.37
C MET A 108 -12.68 1.60 0.81
N LEU A 109 -13.73 2.40 1.05
CA LEU A 109 -15.07 1.88 1.40
C LEU A 109 -15.67 1.01 0.29
N ARG A 110 -15.37 1.33 -0.97
CA ARG A 110 -15.78 0.53 -2.14
C ARG A 110 -14.87 -0.66 -2.41
N ARG A 111 -13.74 -0.78 -1.72
CA ARG A 111 -12.67 -1.74 -2.01
C ARG A 111 -12.24 -1.68 -3.49
N ALA A 112 -12.17 -0.45 -4.02
CA ALA A 112 -11.91 -0.19 -5.43
C ALA A 112 -10.40 -0.15 -5.76
N GLY A 113 -9.64 -1.08 -5.19
CA GLY A 113 -8.27 -1.38 -5.58
C GLY A 113 -7.16 -0.59 -4.91
N ALA A 114 -7.46 0.27 -3.93
CA ALA A 114 -6.44 0.92 -3.12
C ALA A 114 -6.84 0.98 -1.64
N TRP A 115 -5.83 0.84 -0.78
CA TRP A 115 -5.95 1.02 0.65
C TRP A 115 -4.75 1.78 1.20
N CYS A 116 -4.97 2.71 2.13
CA CYS A 116 -3.90 3.40 2.85
C CYS A 116 -4.42 3.90 4.21
N ARG A 117 -3.49 4.24 5.09
CA ARG A 117 -3.77 5.10 6.24
C ARG A 117 -3.59 6.56 5.81
N LEU A 118 -4.36 7.46 6.42
CA LEU A 118 -4.20 8.90 6.23
C LEU A 118 -3.87 9.52 7.57
N GLU A 119 -2.73 10.19 7.68
CA GLU A 119 -2.25 10.74 8.96
C GLU A 119 -1.78 12.19 8.82
N ALA A 120 -2.01 12.99 9.85
CA ALA A 120 -1.41 14.30 10.04
C ALA A 120 -1.09 14.50 11.52
N ALA A 121 -0.33 15.55 11.85
CA ALA A 121 -0.11 15.90 13.24
C ALA A 121 -1.47 16.14 13.94
N GLY A 122 -1.81 15.27 14.90
CA GLY A 122 -3.05 15.38 15.67
C GLY A 122 -4.32 14.83 14.97
N ALA A 123 -4.21 14.17 13.81
CA ALA A 123 -5.36 13.52 13.17
C ALA A 123 -4.97 12.24 12.42
N PHE A 124 -5.85 11.23 12.41
CA PHE A 124 -5.76 10.14 11.45
C PHE A 124 -7.14 9.76 10.91
N VAL A 125 -7.15 9.17 9.73
CA VAL A 125 -8.32 8.57 9.09
C VAL A 125 -7.94 7.18 8.60
N HIS A 126 -8.57 6.15 9.16
CA HIS A 126 -8.40 4.77 8.72
C HIS A 126 -9.74 4.19 8.28
N VAL A 127 -9.71 3.28 7.30
CA VAL A 127 -10.89 2.51 6.89
C VAL A 127 -10.66 1.06 7.22
N TRP A 128 -11.60 0.46 7.94
CA TRP A 128 -11.59 -0.97 8.27
C TRP A 128 -12.98 -1.53 8.02
N TYR A 129 -13.08 -2.40 7.02
CA TYR A 129 -14.36 -2.85 6.46
C TYR A 129 -15.27 -1.66 6.12
N GLU A 130 -16.50 -1.62 6.63
CA GLU A 130 -17.51 -0.61 6.33
C GLU A 130 -17.51 0.55 7.35
N SER A 131 -16.46 0.69 8.16
CA SER A 131 -16.36 1.73 9.19
C SER A 131 -15.14 2.62 8.97
N VAL A 132 -15.30 3.90 9.30
CA VAL A 132 -14.24 4.90 9.28
C VAL A 132 -13.80 5.18 10.71
N TYR A 133 -12.51 5.07 10.97
CA TYR A 133 -11.91 5.38 12.26
C TYR A 133 -11.20 6.71 12.18
N LEU A 134 -11.56 7.63 13.06
CA LEU A 134 -11.07 9.00 13.09
C LEU A 134 -10.32 9.23 14.40
N GLY A 135 -9.03 9.47 14.30
CA GLY A 135 -8.19 9.86 15.43
C GLY A 135 -8.11 11.36 15.54
N ALA A 136 -8.13 11.88 16.77
CA ALA A 136 -8.09 13.30 17.03
C ALA A 136 -7.21 13.64 18.25
N GLY A 137 -6.42 14.71 18.12
CA GLY A 137 -5.62 15.28 19.22
C GLY A 137 -6.46 15.97 20.29
N SER A 138 -7.72 16.29 19.99
CA SER A 138 -8.70 16.91 20.89
C SER A 138 -10.12 16.41 20.59
N PRO A 139 -11.07 16.53 21.53
CA PRO A 139 -12.46 16.15 21.27
C PRO A 139 -13.07 16.89 20.08
N CYS A 140 -13.92 16.23 19.29
CA CYS A 140 -14.59 16.80 18.11
C CYS A 140 -16.13 16.80 18.23
N PRO A 141 -16.71 17.47 19.25
CA PRO A 141 -18.15 17.39 19.53
C PRO A 141 -19.03 17.92 18.39
N ARG A 142 -18.56 18.91 17.60
CA ARG A 142 -19.36 19.44 16.49
C ARG A 142 -19.46 18.42 15.36
N SER A 143 -18.37 17.74 15.05
CA SER A 143 -18.29 16.73 14.01
C SER A 143 -19.07 15.47 14.38
N LEU A 144 -18.97 15.03 15.65
CA LEU A 144 -19.81 13.94 16.17
C LEU A 144 -21.30 14.25 16.02
N THR A 145 -21.72 15.47 16.40
CA THR A 145 -23.13 15.89 16.25
C THR A 145 -23.58 15.86 14.78
N ARG A 146 -22.72 16.28 13.85
CA ARG A 146 -23.03 16.25 12.41
C ARG A 146 -23.11 14.83 11.85
N ALA A 147 -22.19 13.95 12.24
CA ALA A 147 -22.20 12.54 11.84
C ALA A 147 -23.48 11.83 12.31
N LEU A 148 -23.87 12.04 13.58
CA LEU A 148 -25.13 11.53 14.12
C LEU A 148 -26.34 12.08 13.35
N ALA A 149 -26.36 13.38 13.05
CA ALA A 149 -27.43 14.00 12.27
C ALA A 149 -27.49 13.51 10.81
N ALA A 150 -26.39 13.00 10.27
CA ALA A 150 -26.30 12.38 8.95
C ALA A 150 -26.71 10.90 8.93
N GLY A 151 -27.12 10.35 10.08
CA GLY A 151 -27.60 8.96 10.21
C GLY A 151 -26.51 7.93 10.47
N LEU A 152 -25.31 8.38 10.86
CA LEU A 152 -24.22 7.48 11.30
C LEU A 152 -24.26 7.33 12.81
N ASP A 153 -23.75 6.22 13.32
CA ASP A 153 -23.36 6.07 14.73
C ASP A 153 -21.89 6.48 14.92
N CYS A 154 -21.56 6.93 16.13
CA CYS A 154 -20.24 7.38 16.51
C CYS A 154 -19.92 6.91 17.93
N GLU A 155 -18.96 6.00 18.04
CA GLU A 155 -18.50 5.46 19.32
C GLU A 155 -17.04 5.88 19.56
N GLU A 156 -16.73 6.35 20.76
CA GLU A 156 -15.33 6.49 21.17
C GLU A 156 -14.75 5.12 21.52
N VAL A 157 -13.69 4.73 20.84
CA VAL A 157 -13.00 3.44 21.00
C VAL A 157 -11.58 3.67 21.45
N ALA A 158 -10.97 2.64 22.06
CA ALA A 158 -9.60 2.75 22.57
C ALA A 158 -8.56 2.99 21.47
N GLN A 159 -8.74 2.37 20.30
CA GLN A 159 -7.81 2.45 19.17
C GLN A 159 -8.47 2.00 17.87
N SER A 160 -7.89 2.39 16.74
CA SER A 160 -8.25 1.85 15.43
C SER A 160 -7.73 0.41 15.30
N PRO A 161 -8.46 -0.51 14.64
CA PRO A 161 -7.93 -1.83 14.26
C PRO A 161 -6.67 -1.73 13.40
N ASN A 162 -6.51 -0.61 12.69
CA ASN A 162 -5.37 -0.34 11.83
C ASN A 162 -4.30 0.51 12.52
N ASP A 163 -4.37 0.76 13.83
CA ASP A 163 -3.25 1.42 14.51
C ASP A 163 -2.00 0.54 14.44
N PRO A 164 -0.82 1.12 14.11
CA PRO A 164 0.43 0.36 14.11
C PRO A 164 0.70 -0.19 15.51
N ALA A 165 1.04 -1.48 15.60
CA ALA A 165 1.43 -2.07 16.87
C ALA A 165 2.75 -1.44 17.36
N PRO A 166 3.02 -1.42 18.68
CA PRO A 166 4.30 -0.92 19.20
C PRO A 166 5.53 -1.63 18.63
N THR A 167 5.37 -2.86 18.14
CA THR A 167 6.40 -3.67 17.47
C THR A 167 6.62 -3.31 16.01
N ASP A 168 5.65 -2.64 15.37
CA ASP A 168 5.72 -2.18 13.97
C ASP A 168 6.56 -0.88 13.84
N VAL A 169 7.12 -0.43 14.96
CA VAL A 169 7.98 0.75 15.06
C VAL A 169 9.37 0.27 15.49
N SER A 170 9.98 -0.62 14.69
CA SER A 170 11.42 -0.89 14.83
C SER A 170 12.17 0.46 14.74
N PRO A 171 13.16 0.74 15.59
CA PRO A 171 13.86 2.02 15.56
C PRO A 171 14.49 2.23 14.18
N TRP A 172 13.88 3.13 13.41
CA TRP A 172 14.25 3.47 12.03
C TRP A 172 15.70 3.97 11.90
N GLU A 173 16.34 4.28 13.04
CA GLU A 173 17.72 4.74 13.17
C GLU A 173 18.76 3.70 12.74
N ASP A 174 18.43 2.40 12.81
CA ASP A 174 19.33 1.31 12.42
C ASP A 174 19.13 0.83 10.97
N ARG A 175 18.15 1.41 10.24
CA ARG A 175 17.86 1.00 8.86
C ARG A 175 18.91 1.57 7.89
N ARG A 176 19.36 0.73 6.97
CA ARG A 176 20.31 1.13 5.92
C ARG A 176 19.64 2.08 4.92
N ALA A 177 20.25 3.23 4.65
CA ALA A 177 19.76 4.17 3.66
C ALA A 177 20.17 3.77 2.23
N VAL A 178 19.31 4.08 1.25
CA VAL A 178 19.70 4.15 -0.16
C VAL A 178 20.50 5.43 -0.38
N ASP A 179 21.80 5.34 -0.14
CA ASP A 179 22.76 6.43 -0.21
C ASP A 179 23.91 6.12 -1.21
N PRO A 180 24.93 6.99 -1.37
CA PRO A 180 26.05 6.68 -2.24
C PRO A 180 26.81 5.39 -1.90
N ALA A 181 26.85 4.99 -0.63
CA ALA A 181 27.53 3.75 -0.21
C ALA A 181 26.71 2.51 -0.59
N PHE A 182 25.39 2.56 -0.45
CA PHE A 182 24.49 1.55 -1.00
C PHE A 182 24.71 1.35 -2.50
N TRP A 183 24.77 2.43 -3.26
CA TRP A 183 24.99 2.32 -4.70
C TRP A 183 26.39 1.82 -5.05
N ALA A 184 27.42 2.13 -4.27
CA ALA A 184 28.76 1.59 -4.49
C ALA A 184 28.80 0.06 -4.31
N GLU A 185 28.05 -0.47 -3.35
CA GLU A 185 27.89 -1.92 -3.20
C GLU A 185 27.09 -2.55 -4.35
N VAL A 186 26.05 -1.87 -4.84
CA VAL A 186 25.34 -2.30 -6.06
C VAL A 186 26.28 -2.34 -7.26
N ASP A 187 27.13 -1.33 -7.44
CA ASP A 187 28.11 -1.28 -8.51
C ASP A 187 29.11 -2.46 -8.40
N ALA A 188 29.57 -2.79 -7.19
CA ALA A 188 30.42 -3.97 -6.95
C ALA A 188 29.71 -5.31 -7.27
N LEU A 189 28.42 -5.41 -6.96
CA LEU A 189 27.61 -6.58 -7.34
C LEU A 189 27.45 -6.68 -8.86
N LEU A 190 27.27 -5.55 -9.56
CA LEU A 190 27.22 -5.51 -11.02
C LEU A 190 28.55 -5.95 -11.65
N GLU A 191 29.69 -5.58 -11.07
CA GLU A 191 31.00 -6.07 -11.51
C GLU A 191 31.15 -7.59 -11.31
N ALA A 192 30.69 -8.11 -10.17
CA ALA A 192 30.82 -9.52 -9.82
C ALA A 192 29.89 -10.44 -10.62
N TYR A 193 28.65 -10.00 -10.86
CA TYR A 193 27.58 -10.83 -11.44
C TYR A 193 27.18 -10.41 -12.86
N GLY A 194 27.63 -9.25 -13.34
CA GLY A 194 27.25 -8.66 -14.64
C GLY A 194 25.86 -8.01 -14.64
N ALA A 195 24.93 -8.50 -13.81
CA ALA A 195 23.60 -7.95 -13.63
C ALA A 195 23.02 -8.29 -12.26
N VAL A 196 22.10 -7.46 -11.79
CA VAL A 196 21.29 -7.69 -10.58
C VAL A 196 19.84 -7.28 -10.83
N MET A 197 18.93 -7.78 -10.01
CA MET A 197 17.56 -7.29 -9.97
C MET A 197 17.38 -6.35 -8.78
N VAL A 198 16.73 -5.22 -8.99
CA VAL A 198 16.30 -4.30 -7.93
C VAL A 198 14.79 -4.38 -7.83
N GLU A 199 14.31 -4.74 -6.66
CA GLU A 199 12.91 -4.69 -6.28
C GLU A 199 12.66 -3.43 -5.47
N GLU A 200 11.65 -2.68 -5.88
CA GLU A 200 11.14 -1.52 -5.20
C GLU A 200 9.78 -1.86 -4.58
N TRP A 201 9.76 -2.08 -3.28
CA TRP A 201 8.55 -2.34 -2.53
C TRP A 201 7.78 -1.05 -2.24
N GLY A 202 6.45 -1.14 -2.33
CA GLY A 202 5.52 -0.02 -2.26
C GLY A 202 4.10 -0.53 -2.50
N PRO A 203 3.14 0.33 -2.89
CA PRO A 203 1.75 -0.08 -3.06
C PRO A 203 1.55 -1.24 -4.04
N TRP A 204 2.34 -1.24 -5.12
CA TRP A 204 2.66 -2.42 -5.92
C TRP A 204 4.19 -2.49 -6.08
N PRO A 205 4.79 -3.69 -6.06
CA PRO A 205 6.22 -3.85 -6.25
C PRO A 205 6.63 -3.53 -7.70
N ARG A 206 7.73 -2.80 -7.87
CA ARG A 206 8.37 -2.56 -9.18
C ARG A 206 9.68 -3.32 -9.26
N TRP A 207 9.94 -3.94 -10.40
CA TRP A 207 11.20 -4.65 -10.64
C TRP A 207 12.00 -3.96 -11.73
N HIS A 208 13.29 -3.88 -11.50
CA HIS A 208 14.26 -3.34 -12.44
C HIS A 208 15.40 -4.34 -12.58
N ARG A 209 15.79 -4.62 -13.82
CA ARG A 209 17.06 -5.29 -14.07
C ARG A 209 18.11 -4.21 -14.29
N LEU A 210 19.22 -4.30 -13.57
CA LEU A 210 20.37 -3.40 -13.74
C LEU A 210 21.53 -4.13 -14.38
N THR A 211 22.22 -3.44 -15.28
CA THR A 211 23.53 -3.82 -15.81
C THR A 211 24.47 -2.60 -15.70
N ALA A 212 25.78 -2.82 -15.81
CA ALA A 212 26.77 -1.75 -15.77
C ALA A 212 26.60 -0.67 -16.87
N GLU A 213 25.87 -0.98 -17.94
CA GLU A 213 25.63 -0.08 -19.08
C GLU A 213 24.38 0.79 -18.91
N GLN A 214 23.53 0.48 -17.93
CA GLN A 214 22.24 1.14 -17.73
C GLN A 214 22.34 2.24 -16.68
N PRO A 215 21.58 3.34 -16.82
CA PRO A 215 21.49 4.33 -15.77
C PRO A 215 20.85 3.72 -14.51
N ARG A 216 21.22 4.27 -13.35
CA ARG A 216 20.55 3.93 -12.08
C ARG A 216 19.07 4.22 -12.19
N VAL A 217 18.27 3.36 -11.56
CA VAL A 217 16.82 3.49 -11.52
C VAL A 217 16.40 4.68 -10.67
N THR A 218 15.31 5.33 -11.08
CA THR A 218 14.62 6.33 -10.25
C THR A 218 13.60 5.60 -9.39
N LEU A 219 13.85 5.56 -8.08
CA LEU A 219 12.99 4.91 -7.10
C LEU A 219 11.85 5.85 -6.68
N ARG A 220 10.68 5.32 -6.30
CA ARG A 220 9.62 6.15 -5.69
C ARG A 220 10.10 6.69 -4.35
N PRO A 221 9.58 7.85 -3.92
CA PRO A 221 9.84 8.36 -2.58
C PRO A 221 9.56 7.29 -1.53
N ARG A 222 10.44 7.19 -0.52
CA ARG A 222 10.28 6.27 0.62
C ARG A 222 10.18 4.79 0.26
N ALA A 223 10.65 4.41 -0.93
CA ALA A 223 10.74 3.02 -1.35
C ALA A 223 11.56 2.17 -0.37
N HIS A 224 11.08 0.97 -0.10
CA HIS A 224 11.87 -0.10 0.51
C HIS A 224 12.48 -0.92 -0.64
N VAL A 225 13.81 -0.97 -0.70
CA VAL A 225 14.57 -1.48 -1.84
C VAL A 225 15.31 -2.74 -1.47
N PHE A 226 15.18 -3.75 -2.33
CA PHE A 226 15.92 -5.00 -2.23
C PHE A 226 16.74 -5.22 -3.50
N VAL A 227 17.95 -5.74 -3.32
CA VAL A 227 18.83 -6.14 -4.43
C VAL A 227 18.94 -7.65 -4.42
N TRP A 228 18.72 -8.25 -5.58
CA TRP A 228 18.65 -9.69 -5.76
C TRP A 228 19.62 -10.14 -6.85
N PRO A 229 20.03 -11.42 -6.86
CA PRO A 229 20.74 -11.98 -8.00
C PRO A 229 19.90 -11.81 -9.29
N ASP A 230 20.56 -11.78 -10.46
CA ASP A 230 19.84 -11.77 -11.75
C ASP A 230 18.95 -13.02 -11.90
N LEU A 231 17.98 -12.92 -12.79
CA LEU A 231 17.12 -14.04 -13.17
C LEU A 231 17.87 -14.99 -14.13
N PRO A 232 17.70 -16.32 -13.98
CA PRO A 232 18.29 -17.30 -14.88
C PRO A 232 17.71 -17.15 -16.30
N ASP A 233 18.51 -17.56 -17.29
CA ASP A 233 18.11 -17.50 -18.70
C ASP A 233 16.96 -18.45 -19.02
N GLY A 234 16.00 -17.95 -19.80
CA GLY A 234 14.84 -18.69 -20.25
C GLY A 234 13.78 -18.91 -19.16
N VAL A 235 12.76 -19.69 -19.51
CA VAL A 235 11.58 -19.95 -18.66
C VAL A 235 11.41 -21.44 -18.32
N GLY A 236 12.31 -22.29 -18.83
CA GLY A 236 12.16 -23.75 -18.74
C GLY A 236 12.14 -24.27 -17.31
N ALA A 237 13.02 -23.76 -16.44
CA ALA A 237 13.07 -24.15 -15.04
C ALA A 237 11.78 -23.78 -14.29
N VAL A 238 11.26 -22.57 -14.51
CA VAL A 238 10.00 -22.09 -13.92
C VAL A 238 8.81 -22.96 -14.32
N LEU A 239 8.73 -23.35 -15.59
CA LEU A 239 7.67 -24.22 -16.09
C LEU A 239 7.81 -25.68 -15.64
N ALA A 240 9.03 -26.15 -15.38
CA ALA A 240 9.31 -27.52 -14.96
C ALA A 240 9.14 -27.74 -13.45
N SER A 241 9.21 -26.67 -12.66
CA SER A 241 9.14 -26.74 -11.19
C SER A 241 8.30 -25.58 -10.65
N PRO A 242 6.96 -25.65 -10.79
CA PRO A 242 6.07 -24.71 -10.13
C PRO A 242 6.19 -24.83 -8.60
N PRO A 243 5.87 -23.76 -7.85
CA PRO A 243 5.84 -23.78 -6.40
C PRO A 243 4.85 -24.83 -5.91
N ALA A 244 5.12 -25.36 -4.73
CA ALA A 244 4.18 -26.25 -4.07
C ALA A 244 2.92 -25.45 -3.67
N PRO A 245 1.71 -26.05 -3.70
CA PRO A 245 0.46 -25.33 -3.46
C PRO A 245 0.38 -24.63 -2.10
N GLU A 246 1.12 -25.12 -1.11
CA GLU A 246 1.18 -24.54 0.23
C GLU A 246 2.10 -23.31 0.34
N ARG A 247 2.80 -22.93 -0.73
CA ARG A 247 3.75 -21.82 -0.73
C ARG A 247 3.16 -20.59 -1.40
N VAL A 248 3.50 -19.43 -0.82
CA VAL A 248 3.32 -18.14 -1.47
C VAL A 248 4.66 -17.75 -2.07
N GLU A 249 4.73 -17.74 -3.40
CA GLU A 249 5.93 -17.34 -4.14
C GLU A 249 5.56 -16.29 -5.18
N SER A 250 6.51 -15.41 -5.46
CA SER A 250 6.41 -14.42 -6.52
C SER A 250 7.06 -14.98 -7.79
N LEU A 251 6.31 -15.03 -8.88
CA LEU A 251 6.88 -15.23 -10.20
C LEU A 251 7.46 -13.89 -10.68
N VAL A 252 8.75 -13.85 -10.96
CA VAL A 252 9.43 -12.66 -11.52
C VAL A 252 10.03 -13.01 -12.87
N TRP A 253 9.81 -12.18 -13.89
CA TRP A 253 10.34 -12.41 -15.23
C TRP A 253 10.71 -11.13 -15.96
N VAL A 254 11.61 -11.24 -16.94
CA VAL A 254 11.91 -10.16 -17.90
C VAL A 254 11.14 -10.44 -19.19
N ALA A 255 10.18 -9.58 -19.50
CA ALA A 255 9.38 -9.66 -20.71
C ALA A 255 10.21 -9.33 -21.97
N ALA A 256 9.63 -9.56 -23.15
CA ALA A 256 10.30 -9.32 -24.44
C ALA A 256 10.70 -7.85 -24.66
N ASP A 257 10.02 -6.92 -23.99
CA ASP A 257 10.33 -5.48 -23.98
C ASP A 257 11.50 -5.11 -23.03
N GLY A 258 12.09 -6.10 -22.35
CA GLY A 258 13.17 -5.91 -21.38
C GLY A 258 12.70 -5.43 -20.00
N ARG A 259 11.40 -5.22 -19.80
CA ARG A 259 10.85 -4.82 -18.48
C ARG A 259 10.69 -6.04 -17.60
N ALA A 260 11.10 -5.88 -16.35
CA ALA A 260 10.83 -6.89 -15.34
C ALA A 260 9.39 -6.74 -14.82
N ARG A 261 8.76 -7.87 -14.55
CA ARG A 261 7.37 -7.98 -14.08
C ARG A 261 7.28 -9.00 -12.96
N GLN A 262 6.23 -8.90 -12.16
CA GLN A 262 5.96 -9.83 -11.07
C GLN A 262 4.50 -10.25 -11.08
N ARG A 263 4.24 -11.47 -10.59
CA ARG A 263 2.92 -11.93 -10.21
C ARG A 263 3.01 -12.71 -8.91
N TRP A 264 2.19 -12.34 -7.94
CA TRP A 264 1.98 -13.13 -6.74
C TRP A 264 1.21 -14.39 -7.09
N VAL A 265 1.73 -15.54 -6.67
CA VAL A 265 1.08 -16.83 -6.83
C VAL A 265 0.92 -17.44 -5.44
N GLU A 266 -0.33 -17.67 -5.09
CA GLU A 266 -0.74 -18.45 -3.93
C GLU A 266 -1.40 -19.73 -4.45
N GLY A 267 -1.01 -20.88 -3.93
CA GLY A 267 -1.57 -22.15 -4.40
C GLY A 267 -0.87 -22.71 -5.63
N ASP A 268 -1.66 -23.37 -6.46
CA ASP A 268 -1.20 -24.00 -7.70
C ASP A 268 -0.65 -22.96 -8.69
N ALA A 269 0.24 -23.42 -9.57
CA ALA A 269 0.74 -22.60 -10.66
C ALA A 269 -0.42 -22.03 -11.50
N PRO A 270 -0.36 -20.76 -11.94
CA PRO A 270 -1.42 -20.17 -12.73
C PRO A 270 -1.66 -20.98 -14.02
N PRO A 271 -2.93 -21.26 -14.39
CA PRO A 271 -3.23 -22.04 -15.59
C PRO A 271 -2.72 -21.37 -16.88
N ASP A 272 -2.53 -20.06 -16.84
CA ASP A 272 -2.02 -19.21 -17.92
C ASP A 272 -0.50 -19.01 -17.89
N LEU A 273 0.25 -19.69 -17.01
CA LEU A 273 1.69 -19.49 -16.81
C LEU A 273 2.52 -19.51 -18.12
N ARG A 274 2.23 -20.44 -19.03
CA ARG A 274 2.91 -20.51 -20.34
C ARG A 274 2.63 -19.28 -21.21
N THR A 275 1.40 -18.78 -21.17
CA THR A 275 0.99 -17.59 -21.91
C THR A 275 1.64 -16.35 -21.30
N LEU A 276 1.66 -16.24 -19.97
CA LEU A 276 2.27 -15.15 -19.24
C LEU A 276 3.77 -15.00 -19.54
N LEU A 277 4.47 -16.14 -19.64
CA LEU A 277 5.91 -16.20 -19.92
C LEU A 277 6.24 -16.26 -21.42
N ALA A 278 5.26 -16.11 -22.30
CA ALA A 278 5.49 -16.14 -23.73
C ALA A 278 6.40 -14.97 -24.16
N GLY A 279 7.56 -15.31 -24.72
CA GLY A 279 8.57 -14.32 -25.12
C GLY A 279 9.39 -13.73 -23.96
N ALA A 280 9.19 -14.19 -22.73
CA ALA A 280 10.06 -13.82 -21.62
C ALA A 280 11.46 -14.40 -21.83
N THR A 281 12.48 -13.60 -21.53
CA THR A 281 13.88 -13.95 -21.76
C THR A 281 14.53 -14.57 -20.52
N ARG A 282 14.01 -14.26 -19.34
CA ARG A 282 14.49 -14.71 -18.03
C ARG A 282 13.31 -14.84 -17.08
N ALA A 283 13.30 -15.82 -16.19
CA ALA A 283 12.27 -15.95 -15.15
C ALA A 283 12.74 -16.78 -13.96
N ALA A 284 12.22 -16.48 -12.77
CA ALA A 284 12.36 -17.33 -11.59
C ALA A 284 11.14 -17.21 -10.68
N TRP A 285 10.92 -18.27 -9.89
CA TRP A 285 10.14 -18.17 -8.67
C TRP A 285 11.02 -17.57 -7.56
N ARG A 286 10.46 -16.68 -6.75
CA ARG A 286 11.15 -16.04 -5.63
C ARG A 286 10.26 -16.03 -4.40
N GLY A 287 10.79 -16.51 -3.28
CA GLY A 287 10.17 -16.35 -1.96
C GLY A 287 11.15 -15.69 -1.01
N ARG A 288 10.76 -14.60 -0.33
CA ARG A 288 11.63 -13.83 0.57
C ARG A 288 12.30 -14.66 1.67
N THR A 289 11.65 -15.72 2.12
CA THR A 289 12.16 -16.60 3.18
C THR A 289 13.18 -17.62 2.68
N ASN A 290 13.11 -18.00 1.39
CA ASN A 290 13.96 -19.05 0.81
C ASN A 290 15.16 -18.46 0.06
N ASP A 291 14.97 -17.26 -0.50
CA ASP A 291 15.98 -16.50 -1.20
C ASP A 291 16.12 -15.17 -0.46
N PRO A 292 17.10 -14.99 0.44
CA PRO A 292 17.31 -13.67 1.03
C PRO A 292 17.88 -12.71 -0.03
N PRO A 293 17.53 -11.41 0.05
CA PRO A 293 18.13 -10.39 -0.80
C PRO A 293 19.63 -10.26 -0.53
N LEU A 294 20.39 -9.84 -1.54
CA LEU A 294 21.81 -9.50 -1.43
C LEU A 294 22.01 -8.23 -0.60
N LEU A 295 21.15 -7.23 -0.81
CA LEU A 295 21.11 -5.97 -0.07
C LEU A 295 19.67 -5.57 0.21
N GLU A 296 19.46 -4.86 1.31
CA GLU A 296 18.19 -4.28 1.72
C GLU A 296 18.47 -2.86 2.23
N ALA A 297 17.67 -1.89 1.77
CA ALA A 297 17.82 -0.50 2.15
C ALA A 297 16.51 0.28 1.94
N TRP A 298 16.39 1.44 2.59
CA TRP A 298 15.23 2.30 2.49
C TRP A 298 15.63 3.66 1.91
N LEU A 299 14.84 4.18 0.97
CA LEU A 299 15.06 5.49 0.42
C LEU A 299 14.68 6.56 1.46
N PRO A 300 15.63 7.38 1.93
CA PRO A 300 15.31 8.46 2.86
C PRO A 300 14.54 9.58 2.16
N ASP A 301 13.90 10.43 2.97
CA ASP A 301 13.40 11.71 2.50
C ASP A 301 14.57 12.64 2.10
N ALA A 302 14.24 13.80 1.51
CA ALA A 302 15.22 14.77 1.06
C ALA A 302 16.13 15.32 2.19
N ASP A 303 15.71 15.21 3.44
CA ASP A 303 16.49 15.58 4.63
C ASP A 303 17.37 14.44 5.17
N GLY A 304 17.42 13.30 4.48
CA GLY A 304 18.22 12.13 4.85
C GLY A 304 17.56 11.22 5.88
N VAL A 305 16.34 11.53 6.34
CA VAL A 305 15.66 10.73 7.36
C VAL A 305 14.79 9.65 6.71
N ILE A 306 14.94 8.40 7.17
CA ILE A 306 14.07 7.29 6.78
C ILE A 306 12.77 7.39 7.60
N ARG A 307 11.65 7.61 6.90
CA ARG A 307 10.30 7.71 7.51
C ARG A 307 9.30 6.67 7.04
N THR A 308 9.66 5.90 6.02
CA THR A 308 8.82 4.81 5.50
C THR A 308 8.52 3.82 6.62
N ARG A 309 7.26 3.35 6.70
CA ARG A 309 6.82 2.38 7.70
C ARG A 309 6.50 1.00 7.12
N LEU A 310 6.82 0.83 5.84
CA LEU A 310 6.64 -0.44 5.16
C LEU A 310 7.57 -1.47 5.81
N ASP A 311 6.96 -2.36 6.58
CA ASP A 311 7.58 -3.59 7.03
C ASP A 311 7.35 -4.68 5.96
N SER A 312 8.40 -5.48 5.75
CA SER A 312 8.51 -6.50 4.71
C SER A 312 7.91 -7.85 5.09
#